data_AF-A0AAU2QH57-F1
#
_entry.id   AF-A0AAU2QH57-F1
#
_cell.length_a   1.000
_cell.length_b   1.000
_cell.length_c   1.000
_cell.angle_alpha   90.00
_cell.angle_beta   90.00
_cell.angle_gamma   90.00
#
_symmetry.space_group_name_H-M   'P 1'
#
loop_
_entity.id
_entity.type
_entity.pdbx_description
1 polymer ?
#
loop_
_entity_poly.entity_id
_entity_poly.type
_entity_poly.pdbx_seq_one_letter_code
_entity_poly.pdbx_strand_id
1 'polypeptide(L)' 'MGLAANGQAGVANVLDIMRGGLDPAVLGLGHASVHELSRDDLVIPPGFELTLGADPAAA' A
#
# COMPACT_ATOMS: atom_id res chain seq x y z
N MET A 1 7.20 -17.24 -15.00
CA MET A 1 8.19 -16.16 -15.19
C MET A 1 7.45 -14.84 -15.20
N GLY A 2 7.85 -13.91 -14.32
CA GLY A 2 7.04 -12.78 -13.88
C GLY A 2 6.74 -11.73 -14.96
N LEU A 3 5.72 -10.91 -14.67
CA LEU A 3 5.16 -9.85 -15.51
C LEU A 3 6.18 -8.88 -16.13
N ALA A 4 7.40 -8.77 -15.59
CA ALA A 4 8.48 -7.98 -16.16
C ALA A 4 9.11 -8.58 -17.45
N ALA A 5 8.83 -9.84 -17.79
CA ALA A 5 9.44 -10.53 -18.94
C ALA A 5 8.91 -10.07 -20.32
N ASN A 6 7.81 -9.29 -20.38
CA ASN A 6 7.20 -8.77 -21.62
C ASN A 6 7.44 -7.26 -21.87
N GLY A 7 8.37 -6.63 -21.16
CA GLY A 7 8.67 -5.20 -21.34
C GLY A 7 7.53 -4.26 -20.89
N GLN A 8 7.29 -3.19 -21.64
CA GLN A 8 6.35 -2.10 -21.29
C GLN A 8 4.91 -2.59 -21.06
N ALA A 9 4.43 -3.55 -21.86
CA ALA A 9 3.09 -4.13 -21.74
C ALA A 9 2.88 -4.85 -20.40
N GLY A 10 3.94 -5.47 -19.88
CA GLY A 10 3.90 -6.13 -18.57
C GLY A 10 3.76 -5.13 -17.41
N VAL A 11 4.45 -4.00 -17.50
CA VAL A 11 4.36 -2.92 -16.50
C VAL A 11 2.97 -2.28 -16.52
N ALA A 12 2.43 -1.98 -17.71
CA ALA A 12 1.08 -1.43 -17.84
C ALA A 12 0.03 -2.33 -17.18
N ASN A 13 0.11 -3.65 -17.42
CA ASN A 13 -0.80 -4.61 -16.79
C ASN A 13 -0.70 -4.62 -15.26
N VAL A 14 0.51 -4.51 -14.67
CA VAL A 14 0.66 -4.41 -13.21
C VAL A 14 0.01 -3.13 -12.68
N LEU A 15 0.27 -2.00 -13.33
CA LEU A 15 -0.27 -0.71 -12.89
C LEU A 15 -1.79 -0.67 -12.99
N ASP A 16 -2.37 -1.25 -14.05
CA ASP A 16 -3.82 -1.36 -14.20
C ASP A 16 -4.44 -2.24 -13.11
N ILE A 17 -3.81 -3.37 -12.76
CA ILE A 17 -4.25 -4.22 -11.65
C ILE A 17 -4.17 -3.47 -10.32
N MET A 18 -3.04 -2.80 -10.04
CA MET A 18 -2.86 -2.03 -8.82
C MET A 18 -3.91 -0.92 -8.70
N ARG A 19 -4.17 -0.20 -9.78
CA ARG A 19 -5.20 0.85 -9.82
C ARG A 19 -6.61 0.28 -9.65
N GLY A 20 -6.90 -0.83 -10.32
CA GLY A 20 -8.17 -1.54 -10.20
C GLY A 20 -8.45 -2.06 -8.79
N GLY A 21 -7.42 -2.32 -7.98
CA GLY A 21 -7.57 -2.68 -6.56
C GLY A 21 -7.58 -1.47 -5.61
N LEU A 22 -6.80 -0.44 -5.90
CA LEU A 22 -6.65 0.74 -5.04
C LEU A 22 -7.92 1.58 -4.99
N ASP A 23 -8.51 1.91 -6.15
CA ASP A 23 -9.66 2.83 -6.21
C ASP A 23 -10.87 2.27 -5.40
N PRO A 24 -11.25 0.98 -5.52
CA PRO A 24 -12.31 0.40 -4.69
C PRO A 24 -11.95 0.30 -3.20
N ALA A 25 -10.68 0.07 -2.86
CA ALA A 25 -10.24 -0.02 -1.47
C ALA A 25 -10.36 1.34 -0.76
N VAL A 26 -9.92 2.41 -1.42
CA VAL A 26 -10.03 3.79 -0.92
C VAL A 26 -11.50 4.19 -0.75
N LEU A 27 -12.33 3.90 -1.76
CA LEU A 27 -13.78 4.14 -1.67
C LEU A 27 -14.44 3.31 -0.58
N GLY A 28 -14.01 2.06 -0.40
CA GLY A 28 -14.51 1.16 0.65
C GLY A 28 -14.19 1.64 2.06
N LEU A 29 -13.11 2.42 2.23
CA LEU A 29 -12.76 3.12 3.46
C LEU A 29 -13.56 4.43 3.65
N GLY A 30 -14.38 4.83 2.67
CA GLY A 30 -15.15 6.08 2.71
C GLY A 30 -14.39 7.31 2.24
N HIS A 31 -13.21 7.13 1.63
CA HIS A 31 -12.38 8.22 1.13
C HIS A 31 -12.62 8.49 -0.36
N ALA A 32 -12.54 9.76 -0.74
CA ALA A 32 -12.61 10.16 -2.15
C ALA A 32 -11.23 10.18 -2.82
N SER A 33 -10.15 10.13 -2.03
CA SER A 33 -8.77 10.28 -2.50
C SER A 33 -7.79 9.54 -1.61
N VAL A 34 -6.73 8.98 -2.21
CA VAL A 34 -5.59 8.38 -1.49
C VAL A 34 -4.89 9.36 -0.54
N HIS A 35 -5.04 10.66 -0.77
CA HIS A 35 -4.46 11.71 0.07
C HIS A 35 -5.20 11.88 1.41
N GLU A 36 -6.39 11.28 1.54
CA GLU A 36 -7.18 11.29 2.76
C GLU A 36 -6.83 10.11 3.68
N LEU A 37 -6.04 9.14 3.19
CA LEU A 37 -5.59 8.00 3.98
C LEU A 37 -4.68 8.45 5.11
N SER A 38 -4.96 7.92 6.30
CA SER A 38 -4.31 8.28 7.54
C SER A 38 -4.05 7.02 8.39
N ARG A 39 -3.41 7.24 9.54
CA ARG A 39 -3.20 6.16 10.51
C ARG A 39 -4.51 5.64 11.10
N ASP A 40 -5.53 6.49 11.16
CA ASP A 40 -6.81 6.16 11.79
C ASP A 40 -7.59 5.09 11.00
N ASP A 41 -7.21 4.87 9.73
CA ASP A 41 -7.78 3.83 8.86
C ASP A 41 -7.19 2.43 9.14
N LEU A 42 -6.20 2.35 10.03
CA LEU A 42 -5.46 1.14 10.32
C LEU A 42 -5.73 0.64 11.74
N VAL A 43 -6.05 -0.64 11.85
CA VAL A 43 -5.95 -1.36 13.13
C VAL A 43 -4.51 -1.82 13.28
N ILE A 44 -3.75 -1.16 14.16
CA ILE A 44 -2.33 -1.47 14.42
C ILE A 44 -2.21 -2.19 15.76
N PRO A 45 -1.88 -3.50 15.77
CA PRO A 45 -1.69 -4.24 17.01
C PRO A 45 -0.45 -3.75 17.80
N PRO A 46 -0.44 -3.90 19.14
CA PRO A 46 0.74 -3.64 19.94
C PRO A 46 1.96 -4.43 19.45
N GLY A 47 3.11 -3.75 19.31
CA GLY A 47 4.36 -4.35 18.85
C GLY A 47 4.48 -4.57 17.33
N PHE A 48 3.47 -4.17 16.55
CA PHE A 48 3.52 -4.26 15.08
C PHE A 48 4.35 -3.12 14.45
N GLU A 49 4.43 -1.97 15.11
CA GLU A 49 5.07 -0.78 14.56
C GLU A 49 6.58 -0.91 14.52
N LEU A 50 7.16 -0.59 13.35
CA LEU A 50 8.59 -0.37 13.20
C LEU A 50 8.83 1.13 13.06
N THR A 51 9.56 1.72 14.01
CA THR A 51 9.97 3.11 13.93
C THR A 51 11.28 3.20 13.15
N LEU A 52 11.25 3.91 12.01
CA LEU A 52 12.46 4.11 11.20
C LEU A 52 13.52 4.86 12.01
N GLY A 53 14.73 4.30 12.07
CA GLY A 53 15.83 4.87 12.84
C GLY A 53 15.76 4.64 14.34
N ALA A 54 14.75 3.93 14.85
CA ALA A 54 14.80 3.45 16.23
C ALA A 54 15.87 2.38 16.37
N ASP A 55 16.69 2.49 17.41
CA ASP A 55 17.63 1.44 17.78
C ASP A 55 16.84 0.32 18.47
N PRO A 56 16.75 -0.90 17.90
CA PRO A 56 16.07 -2.02 18.53
C PRO A 56 16.71 -2.44 19.86
N ALA A 57 17.93 -1.98 20.18
CA ALA A 57 18.60 -2.22 21.46
C ALA A 57 18.28 -1.17 22.55
N ALA A 58 17.56 -0.09 22.22
CA ALA A 58 17.21 1.00 23.14
C ALA A 58 15.78 0.90 23.71
N ALA A 59 15.03 -0.15 23.37
CA ALA A 59 13.65 -0.40 23.80
C ALA A 59 13.58 -1.39 24.98
#